data_AF-A0A534TZP0-F1
#
_entry.id   AF-A0A534TZP0-F1
#
_cell.length_a   1.000
_cell.length_b   1.000
_cell.length_c   1.000
_cell.angle_alpha   90.00
_cell.angle_beta   90.00
_cell.angle_gamma   90.00
#
_symmetry.space_group_name_H-M   'P 1'
#
loop_
_entity.id
_entity.type
_entity.pdbx_description
1 polymer ?
#
loop_
_entity_poly.entity_id
_entity_poly.type
_entity_poly.pdbx_seq_one_letter_code
_entity_poly.pdbx_strand_id
1 'polypeptide(L)'
;MVRLSISERLAEQERNDRKRKERLFEAAKTFARKCAGSTNVHEVALCGSMVTEDPYPQDIDLAIVVDSFSDLPLIARAARQITSTYHGWEVFVFRPDRTYAGRICHRRECPTQTARCDKIDCSRVPHLGNLADFDFDPVLFLSPPIEILWCRESKSVLINWK
;
A
#
# COMPACT_ATOMS: atom_id res chain seq x y z
N MET A 1 -7.96 21.65 -36.30
CA MET A 1 -7.40 21.15 -35.02
C MET A 1 -7.29 22.35 -34.09
N VAL A 2 -8.19 22.45 -33.10
CA VAL A 2 -8.19 23.60 -32.17
C VAL A 2 -7.01 23.44 -31.22
N ARG A 3 -6.10 24.41 -31.19
CA ARG A 3 -5.00 24.47 -30.21
C ARG A 3 -5.58 25.06 -28.93
N LEU A 4 -5.63 24.26 -27.87
CA LEU A 4 -5.95 24.73 -26.53
C LEU A 4 -4.91 25.78 -26.08
N SER A 5 -5.39 26.83 -25.43
CA SER A 5 -4.57 27.78 -24.70
C SER A 5 -3.78 27.09 -23.58
N ILE A 6 -2.79 27.78 -23.02
CA ILE A 6 -2.02 27.27 -21.87
C ILE A 6 -2.95 27.06 -20.68
N SER A 7 -3.88 28.00 -20.42
CA SER A 7 -4.84 27.91 -19.32
C SER A 7 -5.77 26.71 -19.43
N GLU A 8 -6.27 26.41 -20.64
CA GLU A 8 -7.14 25.26 -20.85
C GLU A 8 -6.40 23.93 -20.65
N ARG A 9 -5.14 23.86 -21.08
CA ARG A 9 -4.29 22.68 -20.85
C ARG A 9 -4.01 22.44 -19.37
N LEU A 10 -3.77 23.49 -18.59
CA LEU A 10 -3.56 23.39 -17.15
C LEU A 10 -4.83 22.90 -16.44
N ALA A 11 -6.00 23.45 -16.76
CA ALA A 11 -7.27 23.01 -16.18
C ALA A 11 -7.63 21.56 -16.55
N GLU A 12 -7.31 21.12 -17.77
CA GLU A 12 -7.48 19.73 -18.19
C GLU A 12 -6.55 18.79 -17.42
N GLN A 13 -5.29 19.18 -17.23
CA GLN A 13 -4.31 18.44 -16.44
C GLN A 13 -4.79 18.27 -14.99
N GLU A 14 -5.13 19.36 -14.30
CA GLU A 14 -5.65 19.32 -12.92
C GLU A 14 -6.88 18.41 -12.78
N ARG A 15 -7.80 18.45 -13.76
CA ARG A 15 -8.97 17.57 -13.79
C ARG A 15 -8.58 16.10 -13.93
N ASN A 16 -7.59 15.78 -14.76
CA ASN A 16 -7.10 14.42 -14.95
C ASN A 16 -6.36 13.91 -13.72
N ASP A 17 -5.58 14.75 -13.06
CA ASP A 17 -4.86 14.40 -11.83
C ASP A 17 -5.82 14.13 -10.67
N ARG A 18 -6.85 14.97 -10.50
CA ARG A 18 -7.91 14.71 -9.52
C ARG A 18 -8.59 13.36 -9.75
N LYS A 19 -8.99 13.07 -11.00
CA LYS A 19 -9.59 11.77 -11.36
C LYS A 19 -8.64 10.60 -11.10
N ARG A 20 -7.34 10.78 -11.31
CA ARG A 20 -6.32 9.77 -11.00
C ARG A 20 -6.25 9.55 -9.49
N LYS A 21 -6.12 10.60 -8.68
CA LYS A 21 -6.12 10.51 -7.21
C LYS A 21 -7.36 9.80 -6.68
N GLU A 22 -8.55 10.13 -7.18
CA GLU A 22 -9.81 9.45 -6.83
C GLU A 22 -9.76 7.94 -7.11
N ARG A 23 -9.23 7.52 -8.28
CA ARG A 23 -9.09 6.09 -8.61
C ARG A 23 -8.11 5.37 -7.70
N LEU A 24 -6.99 6.01 -7.35
CA LEU A 24 -6.00 5.44 -6.42
C LEU A 24 -6.62 5.25 -5.02
N PHE A 25 -7.38 6.23 -4.53
CA PHE A 25 -8.13 6.13 -3.28
C PHE A 25 -9.17 5.00 -3.29
N GLU A 26 -9.92 4.84 -4.39
CA GLU A 26 -10.87 3.73 -4.51
C GLU A 26 -10.19 2.36 -4.58
N ALA A 27 -9.01 2.28 -5.20
CA ALA A 27 -8.21 1.05 -5.20
C ALA A 27 -7.76 0.68 -3.77
N ALA A 28 -7.27 1.67 -3.00
CA ALA A 28 -6.88 1.50 -1.60
C ALA A 28 -8.06 1.06 -0.72
N LYS A 29 -9.22 1.73 -0.85
CA LYS A 29 -10.46 1.34 -0.14
C LYS A 29 -10.93 -0.06 -0.52
N THR A 30 -10.83 -0.42 -1.80
CA THR A 30 -11.19 -1.77 -2.28
C THR A 30 -10.26 -2.83 -1.69
N PHE A 31 -8.96 -2.55 -1.59
CA PHE A 31 -8.01 -3.41 -0.89
C PHE A 31 -8.39 -3.60 0.59
N ALA A 32 -8.67 -2.50 1.30
CA ALA A 32 -9.06 -2.55 2.71
C ALA A 32 -10.32 -3.39 2.93
N ARG A 33 -11.37 -3.20 2.11
CA ARG A 33 -12.61 -4.00 2.15
C ARG A 33 -12.37 -5.49 1.93
N LYS A 34 -11.43 -5.86 1.05
CA LYS A 34 -11.07 -7.27 0.81
C LYS A 34 -10.34 -7.90 1.99
N CYS A 35 -9.53 -7.11 2.69
CA CYS A 35 -8.79 -7.57 3.87
C CYS A 35 -9.66 -7.63 5.12
N ALA A 36 -10.67 -6.76 5.23
CA ALA A 36 -11.59 -6.68 6.38
C ALA A 36 -12.32 -7.99 6.72
N GLY A 37 -12.50 -8.87 5.72
CA GLY A 37 -13.13 -10.19 5.92
C GLY A 37 -12.25 -11.20 6.67
N SER A 38 -10.94 -10.96 6.80
CA SER A 38 -10.03 -11.84 7.55
C SER A 38 -10.08 -11.53 9.04
N THR A 39 -10.14 -12.58 9.87
CA THR A 39 -10.07 -12.46 11.33
C THR A 39 -8.68 -12.08 11.84
N ASN A 40 -7.62 -12.31 11.05
CA ASN A 40 -6.25 -11.99 11.45
C ASN A 40 -5.81 -10.58 11.05
N VAL A 41 -6.58 -9.86 10.22
CA VAL A 41 -6.33 -8.45 9.92
C VAL A 41 -7.00 -7.60 11.00
N HIS A 42 -6.21 -6.72 11.61
CA HIS A 42 -6.63 -5.79 12.64
C HIS A 42 -6.89 -4.40 12.07
N GLU A 43 -6.09 -3.99 11.10
CA GLU A 43 -6.09 -2.62 10.61
C GLU A 43 -5.52 -2.53 9.21
N VAL A 44 -6.10 -1.65 8.40
CA VAL A 44 -5.58 -1.23 7.11
C VAL A 44 -5.59 0.30 7.07
N ALA A 45 -4.44 0.89 6.75
CA ALA A 45 -4.29 2.33 6.62
C ALA A 45 -3.62 2.71 5.29
N LEU A 46 -3.92 3.92 4.84
CA LEU A 46 -3.26 4.59 3.73
C LEU A 46 -2.21 5.56 4.29
N CYS A 47 -1.05 5.57 3.67
CA CYS A 47 0.14 6.32 4.07
C CYS A 47 0.72 7.07 2.88
N GLY A 48 1.83 7.80 3.13
CA GLY A 48 2.63 8.41 2.08
C GLY A 48 1.97 9.61 1.39
N SER A 49 2.34 9.86 0.13
CA SER A 49 1.92 11.04 -0.63
C SER A 49 0.41 11.13 -0.87
N MET A 50 -0.31 10.01 -0.83
CA MET A 50 -1.75 9.97 -1.09
C MET A 50 -2.59 10.71 -0.04
N VAL A 51 -2.12 10.73 1.22
CA VAL A 51 -2.81 11.35 2.36
C VAL A 51 -2.31 12.76 2.68
N THR A 52 -1.49 13.32 1.80
CA THR A 52 -1.08 14.73 1.86
C THR A 52 -1.83 15.56 0.80
N GLU A 53 -1.58 16.86 0.81
CA GLU A 53 -2.08 17.78 -0.22
C GLU A 53 -1.36 17.63 -1.57
N ASP A 54 -0.48 16.62 -1.73
CA ASP A 54 0.20 16.36 -2.99
C ASP A 54 -0.83 16.13 -4.13
N PRO A 55 -0.81 16.97 -5.18
CA PRO A 55 -1.69 16.81 -6.33
C PRO A 55 -1.27 15.65 -7.24
N TYR A 56 -0.05 15.13 -7.11
CA TYR A 56 0.54 14.11 -7.98
C TYR A 56 1.07 12.91 -7.18
N PRO A 57 0.22 12.18 -6.44
CA PRO A 57 0.66 11.03 -5.67
C PRO A 57 1.31 9.99 -6.59
N GLN A 58 2.53 9.59 -6.22
CA GLN A 58 3.36 8.71 -7.04
C GLN A 58 3.08 7.24 -6.79
N ASP A 59 2.68 6.88 -5.58
CA ASP A 59 2.49 5.49 -5.16
C ASP A 59 1.31 5.35 -4.19
N ILE A 60 0.75 4.15 -4.10
CA ILE A 60 -0.21 3.76 -3.07
C ILE A 60 0.57 3.04 -1.96
N ASP A 61 0.88 3.76 -0.89
CA ASP A 61 1.50 3.19 0.30
C ASP A 61 0.43 2.77 1.31
N LEU A 62 0.37 1.49 1.63
CA LEU A 62 -0.60 0.92 2.57
C LEU A 62 0.14 0.30 3.75
N ALA A 63 -0.41 0.47 4.94
CA ALA A 63 -0.02 -0.26 6.14
C ALA A 63 -1.09 -1.29 6.47
N ILE A 64 -0.69 -2.51 6.85
CA ILE A 64 -1.60 -3.53 7.34
C ILE A 64 -1.06 -4.15 8.63
N VAL A 65 -1.91 -4.24 9.66
CA VAL A 65 -1.59 -4.88 10.93
C VAL A 65 -2.23 -6.25 10.97
N VAL A 66 -1.43 -7.29 11.16
CA VAL A 66 -1.89 -8.69 11.14
C VAL A 66 -1.41 -9.49 12.35
N ASP A 67 -2.30 -10.31 12.90
CA ASP A 67 -2.01 -11.19 14.05
C ASP A 67 -1.37 -12.52 13.65
N SER A 68 -1.50 -12.89 12.38
CA SER A 68 -0.91 -14.10 11.82
C SER A 68 -0.57 -13.87 10.34
N PHE A 69 0.45 -14.57 9.85
CA PHE A 69 0.82 -14.55 8.44
C PHE A 69 0.00 -15.53 7.58
N SER A 70 -0.94 -16.27 8.17
CA SER A 70 -1.80 -17.21 7.44
C SER A 70 -2.62 -16.55 6.33
N ASP A 71 -2.97 -15.27 6.46
CA ASP A 71 -3.77 -14.54 5.48
C ASP A 71 -2.94 -13.74 4.45
N LEU A 72 -1.61 -13.84 4.50
CA LEU A 72 -0.75 -13.20 3.50
C LEU A 72 -1.08 -13.59 2.05
N PRO A 73 -1.48 -14.84 1.71
CA PRO A 73 -1.92 -15.16 0.35
C PRO A 73 -3.15 -14.34 -0.10
N LEU A 74 -4.11 -14.13 0.80
CA LEU A 74 -5.30 -13.32 0.54
C LEU A 74 -4.93 -11.85 0.39
N ILE A 75 -4.13 -11.32 1.31
CA ILE A 75 -3.66 -9.93 1.30
C ILE A 75 -2.85 -9.67 0.03
N ALA A 76 -1.94 -10.58 -0.34
CA ALA A 76 -1.12 -10.45 -1.53
C ALA A 76 -1.94 -10.52 -2.82
N ARG A 77 -2.99 -11.38 -2.86
CA ARG A 77 -3.94 -11.38 -3.97
C ARG A 77 -4.69 -10.07 -4.07
N ALA A 78 -5.15 -9.50 -2.95
CA ALA A 78 -5.85 -8.23 -2.93
C ALA A 78 -4.94 -7.07 -3.40
N ALA A 79 -3.69 -7.03 -2.91
CA ALA A 79 -2.71 -6.02 -3.29
C ALA A 79 -2.40 -6.06 -4.80
N ARG A 80 -2.18 -7.26 -5.37
CA ARG A 80 -1.91 -7.42 -6.82
C ARG A 80 -3.08 -7.03 -7.71
N GLN A 81 -4.30 -6.94 -7.18
CA GLN A 81 -5.44 -6.43 -7.95
C GLN A 81 -5.37 -4.90 -8.12
N ILE A 82 -4.63 -4.19 -7.26
CA ILE A 82 -4.34 -2.76 -7.41
C ILE A 82 -3.58 -2.51 -8.72
N THR A 83 -2.72 -3.45 -9.14
CA THR A 83 -1.96 -3.38 -10.40
C THR A 83 -2.82 -3.16 -11.65
N SER A 84 -4.12 -3.52 -11.61
CA SER A 84 -5.06 -3.22 -12.71
C SER A 84 -5.41 -1.73 -12.83
N THR A 85 -5.24 -0.98 -11.75
CA THR A 85 -5.49 0.47 -11.66
C THR A 85 -4.18 1.25 -11.68
N TYR A 86 -3.16 0.75 -10.97
CA TYR A 86 -1.89 1.44 -10.80
C TYR A 86 -0.76 0.50 -10.38
N HIS A 87 0.42 0.66 -10.97
CA HIS A 87 1.56 -0.23 -10.74
C HIS A 87 2.39 0.11 -9.50
N GLY A 88 2.41 1.38 -9.09
CA GLY A 88 3.16 1.85 -7.92
C GLY A 88 2.36 1.64 -6.65
N TRP A 89 2.54 0.51 -5.98
CA TRP A 89 1.91 0.24 -4.69
C TRP A 89 2.87 -0.49 -3.77
N GLU A 90 2.80 -0.20 -2.48
CA GLU A 90 3.53 -0.92 -1.44
C GLU A 90 2.56 -1.25 -0.30
N VAL A 91 2.67 -2.45 0.26
CA VAL A 91 1.92 -2.84 1.46
C VAL A 91 2.89 -3.26 2.54
N PHE A 92 3.07 -2.40 3.53
CA PHE A 92 3.89 -2.62 4.72
C PHE A 92 3.11 -3.46 5.73
N VAL A 93 3.69 -4.58 6.15
CA VAL A 93 3.06 -5.53 7.07
C VAL A 93 3.63 -5.33 8.47
N PHE A 94 2.75 -5.17 9.45
CA PHE A 94 3.08 -4.99 10.84
C PHE A 94 2.39 -6.04 11.72
N ARG A 95 2.97 -6.28 12.89
CA ARG A 95 2.37 -7.06 13.97
C ARG A 95 1.68 -6.10 14.97
N PRO A 96 0.73 -6.55 15.80
CA PRO A 96 0.05 -5.67 16.76
C PRO A 96 0.99 -5.01 17.78
N ASP A 97 2.14 -5.62 18.06
CA ASP A 97 3.22 -5.08 18.90
C ASP A 97 4.08 -4.02 18.19
N ARG A 98 3.67 -3.56 17.01
CA ARG A 98 4.34 -2.56 16.16
C ARG A 98 5.61 -3.06 15.49
N THR A 99 5.87 -4.36 15.50
CA THR A 99 6.99 -4.93 14.76
C THR A 99 6.72 -4.87 13.26
N TYR A 100 7.62 -4.23 12.50
CA TYR A 100 7.64 -4.30 11.04
C TYR A 100 8.09 -5.69 10.58
N ALA A 101 7.24 -6.36 9.81
CA ALA A 101 7.48 -7.72 9.33
C ALA A 101 8.05 -7.77 7.90
N GLY A 102 7.87 -6.71 7.11
CA GLY A 102 8.27 -6.66 5.71
C GLY A 102 7.17 -6.10 4.81
N ARG A 103 7.28 -6.36 3.51
CA ARG A 103 6.30 -5.89 2.52
C ARG A 103 5.68 -7.04 1.75
N ILE A 104 4.46 -6.82 1.27
CA ILE A 104 3.80 -7.77 0.38
C ILE A 104 4.57 -7.88 -0.94
N CYS A 105 4.74 -9.11 -1.42
CA CYS A 105 5.40 -9.38 -2.68
C CYS A 105 4.47 -9.08 -3.88
N HIS A 106 4.97 -8.21 -4.76
CA HIS A 106 4.36 -7.89 -6.06
C HIS A 106 4.16 -9.09 -6.98
N ARG A 107 5.05 -10.09 -6.91
CA ARG A 107 5.02 -11.25 -7.83
C ARG A 107 3.99 -12.29 -7.40
N ARG A 108 3.13 -12.70 -8.33
CA ARG A 108 2.16 -13.80 -8.11
C ARG A 108 2.87 -15.12 -7.80
N GLU A 109 3.90 -15.42 -8.57
CA GLU A 109 4.70 -16.64 -8.48
C GLU A 109 6.17 -16.25 -8.30
N CYS A 110 6.89 -17.01 -7.48
CA CYS A 110 8.33 -16.80 -7.31
C CYS A 110 9.05 -17.22 -8.60
N PRO A 111 10.08 -16.49 -9.05
CA PRO A 111 10.83 -16.88 -10.24
C PRO A 111 11.47 -18.25 -10.01
N THR A 112 11.19 -19.20 -10.90
CA THR A 112 11.80 -20.54 -10.83
C THR A 112 13.09 -20.64 -11.62
N GLN A 113 13.33 -19.80 -12.66
CA GLN A 113 14.47 -20.05 -13.57
C GLN A 113 15.21 -18.82 -14.18
N THR A 114 14.68 -17.59 -14.22
CA THR A 114 15.28 -16.55 -15.11
C THR A 114 15.60 -15.17 -14.50
N ALA A 115 15.08 -14.82 -13.33
CA ALA A 115 15.48 -13.61 -12.62
C ALA A 115 15.63 -13.93 -11.14
N ARG A 116 16.84 -13.78 -10.58
CA ARG A 116 17.05 -13.96 -9.13
C ARG A 116 16.06 -13.07 -8.38
N CYS A 117 15.33 -13.65 -7.44
CA CYS A 117 14.58 -12.86 -6.48
C CYS A 117 15.61 -12.21 -5.55
N ASP A 118 15.62 -10.89 -5.52
CA ASP A 118 16.46 -10.02 -4.70
C ASP A 118 15.93 -9.83 -3.27
N LYS A 119 14.75 -10.39 -2.96
CA LYS A 119 14.13 -10.29 -1.64
C LYS A 119 14.75 -11.29 -0.66
N ILE A 120 15.34 -10.78 0.42
CA ILE A 120 16.17 -11.54 1.39
C ILE A 120 15.36 -12.60 2.19
N ASP A 121 14.04 -12.47 2.32
CA ASP A 121 13.22 -13.35 3.17
C ASP A 121 12.05 -14.06 2.48
N CYS A 122 11.96 -13.96 1.14
CA CYS A 122 10.83 -14.54 0.40
C CYS A 122 10.72 -16.08 0.56
N SER A 123 11.81 -16.75 0.95
CA SER A 123 11.84 -18.20 1.21
C SER A 123 11.39 -18.59 2.63
N ARG A 124 11.33 -17.65 3.58
CA ARG A 124 10.98 -17.92 4.98
C ARG A 124 9.48 -17.77 5.24
N VAL A 125 8.87 -16.71 4.71
CA VAL A 125 7.44 -16.44 4.84
C VAL A 125 6.88 -16.13 3.44
N PRO A 126 6.09 -17.04 2.84
CA PRO A 126 5.52 -16.82 1.51
C PRO A 126 4.76 -15.50 1.41
N HIS A 127 4.93 -14.81 0.28
CA HIS A 127 4.33 -13.50 -0.04
C HIS A 127 4.83 -12.30 0.80
N LEU A 128 5.71 -12.52 1.77
CA LEU A 128 6.39 -11.46 2.52
C LEU A 128 7.81 -11.33 2.03
N GLY A 129 8.30 -10.11 1.86
CA GLY A 129 9.70 -9.90 1.56
C GLY A 129 10.07 -8.43 1.55
N ASN A 130 11.27 -8.15 2.05
CA ASN A 130 11.86 -6.83 2.04
C ASN A 130 12.90 -6.68 0.92
N LEU A 131 13.28 -5.43 0.61
CA LEU A 131 14.43 -5.15 -0.25
C LEU A 131 15.72 -5.28 0.58
N ALA A 132 16.80 -5.70 -0.08
CA ALA A 132 18.07 -6.01 0.58
C ALA A 132 18.70 -4.81 1.32
N ASP A 133 18.45 -3.62 0.80
CA ASP A 133 18.97 -2.32 1.22
C ASP A 133 17.92 -1.46 1.94
N PHE A 134 16.73 -2.00 2.21
CA PHE A 134 15.68 -1.27 2.92
C PHE A 134 15.71 -1.54 4.42
N ASP A 135 16.10 -0.51 5.18
CA ASP A 135 15.91 -0.44 6.62
C ASP A 135 14.63 0.32 6.96
N PHE A 136 13.82 -0.23 7.86
CA PHE A 136 12.56 0.40 8.24
C PHE A 136 12.79 1.40 9.37
N ASP A 137 12.50 2.67 9.10
CA ASP A 137 12.52 3.73 10.11
C ASP A 137 11.09 4.11 10.51
N PRO A 138 10.65 3.80 11.75
CA PRO A 138 9.32 4.16 12.23
C PRO A 138 9.09 5.66 12.32
N VAL A 139 10.14 6.45 12.59
CA VAL A 139 10.03 7.92 12.67
C VAL A 139 9.70 8.49 11.31
N LEU A 140 10.42 8.05 10.27
CA LEU A 140 10.15 8.48 8.90
C LEU A 140 8.78 8.00 8.43
N PHE A 141 8.43 6.75 8.68
CA PHE A 141 7.17 6.14 8.26
C PHE A 141 5.94 6.82 8.87
N LEU A 142 5.99 7.16 10.16
CA LEU A 142 4.87 7.76 10.89
C LEU A 142 4.82 9.29 10.75
N SER A 143 5.85 9.92 10.19
CA SER A 143 5.92 11.38 10.06
C SER A 143 4.75 11.98 9.25
N PRO A 144 4.36 11.44 8.08
CA PRO A 144 3.21 11.95 7.33
C PRO A 144 1.89 11.61 8.02
N PRO A 145 0.77 12.24 7.64
CA PRO A 145 -0.56 11.80 8.05
C PRO A 145 -0.78 10.32 7.72
N ILE A 146 -1.67 9.67 8.46
CA ILE A 146 -2.11 8.29 8.22
C ILE A 146 -3.63 8.30 8.20
N GLU A 147 -4.23 7.72 7.16
CA GLU A 147 -5.68 7.59 7.04
C GLU A 147 -6.09 6.14 7.28
N ILE A 148 -6.88 5.90 8.33
CA ILE A 148 -7.39 4.56 8.64
C ILE A 148 -8.54 4.23 7.70
N LEU A 149 -8.32 3.26 6.79
CA LEU A 149 -9.33 2.80 5.84
C LEU A 149 -10.24 1.74 6.45
N TRP A 150 -9.72 0.95 7.39
CA TRP A 150 -10.46 -0.05 8.13
C TRP A 150 -9.74 -0.42 9.42
N CYS A 151 -10.48 -0.59 10.51
CA CYS A 151 -9.95 -1.07 11.78
C CYS A 151 -10.99 -1.97 12.44
N ARG A 152 -10.55 -3.14 12.93
CA ARG A 152 -11.37 -4.09 13.67
C ARG A 152 -11.73 -3.56 15.06
N GLU A 153 -10.74 -2.98 15.71
CA GLU A 153 -10.84 -2.47 17.07
C GLU A 153 -11.25 -1.00 17.08
N SER A 154 -11.77 -0.53 18.22
CA SER A 154 -12.09 0.90 18.39
C SER A 154 -10.85 1.81 18.41
N LYS A 155 -9.66 1.23 18.60
CA LYS A 155 -8.38 1.92 18.73
C LYS A 155 -7.42 1.42 17.66
N SER A 156 -6.95 2.32 16.81
CA SER A 156 -5.93 2.03 15.80
C SER A 156 -4.56 1.80 16.45
N VAL A 157 -3.85 0.76 16.03
CA VAL A 157 -2.47 0.48 16.43
C VAL A 157 -1.55 1.55 15.84
N LEU A 158 -1.73 1.91 14.56
CA LEU A 158 -0.85 2.84 13.85
C LEU A 158 -1.00 4.29 14.36
N ILE A 159 -2.22 4.75 14.62
CA ILE A 159 -2.45 6.09 15.19
C ILE A 159 -1.92 6.17 16.62
N ASN A 160 -2.05 5.12 17.43
CA ASN A 160 -1.50 5.09 18.80
C ASN A 160 0.01 4.85 18.85
N TRP A 161 0.64 4.57 17.71
CA TRP A 161 2.09 4.46 17.59
C TRP A 161 2.73 5.82 17.25
N LYS A 162 1.99 6.68 16.53
CA LYS A 162 2.41 8.05 16.29
C LYS A 162 2.45 8.86 17.59
#